data_AF-A0AAV4FGS7-F1
#
_entry.id   AF-A0AAV4FGS7-F1
#
_cell.length_a   1.000
_cell.length_b   1.000
_cell.length_c   1.000
_cell.angle_alpha   90.00
_cell.angle_beta   90.00
_cell.angle_gamma   90.00
#
_symmetry.space_group_name_H-M   'P 1'
#
loop_
_entity.id
_entity.type
_entity.pdbx_description
1 polymer ?
#
loop_
_entity_poly.entity_id
_entity_poly.type
_entity_poly.pdbx_seq_one_letter_code
_entity_poly.pdbx_strand_id
1 'polypeptide(L)'
;ISNAPQYEGNLGELDTSYRILADHARMLTVAISDGLLPSNDNLGHKLRSILHRCIHLSRAMFHTEPHLLLPALVNATVTSLVTVIHLWGIQDKTRP
;
A
#
# COMPACT_ATOMS: atom_id res chain seq x y z
N ILE A 1 -6.65 11.59 9.21
CA ILE A 1 -5.16 11.61 9.08
C ILE A 1 -4.73 12.01 7.68
N SER A 2 -5.40 11.57 6.60
CA SER A 2 -5.03 11.95 5.22
C SER A 2 -5.83 13.11 4.58
N ASN A 3 -6.96 13.53 5.14
CA ASN A 3 -7.93 14.43 4.47
C ASN A 3 -8.44 13.90 3.10
N ALA A 4 -8.10 12.67 2.74
CA ALA A 4 -8.56 12.03 1.52
C ALA A 4 -10.07 11.71 1.62
N PRO A 5 -10.86 11.87 0.55
CA PRO A 5 -12.29 11.57 0.55
C PRO A 5 -12.58 10.12 0.97
N GLN A 6 -13.72 9.83 1.59
CA GLN A 6 -14.05 8.44 1.93
C GLN A 6 -14.18 7.59 0.65
N TYR A 7 -13.68 6.35 0.68
CA TYR A 7 -13.82 5.43 -0.42
C TYR A 7 -15.25 4.89 -0.50
N GLU A 8 -15.95 5.14 -1.62
CA GLU A 8 -17.35 4.73 -1.84
C GLU A 8 -17.53 3.69 -2.96
N GLY A 9 -16.44 3.25 -3.60
CA GLY A 9 -16.50 2.23 -4.66
C GLY A 9 -17.01 2.73 -6.03
N ASN A 10 -17.31 4.03 -6.17
CA ASN A 10 -17.66 4.65 -7.45
C ASN A 10 -17.28 6.15 -7.48
N LEU A 11 -15.97 6.42 -7.46
CA LEU A 11 -15.43 7.79 -7.43
C LEU A 11 -14.77 8.22 -8.76
N GLY A 12 -15.08 7.55 -9.88
CA GLY A 12 -14.49 7.85 -11.19
C GLY A 12 -12.95 7.74 -11.20
N GLU A 13 -12.25 8.79 -11.64
CA GLU A 13 -10.78 8.83 -11.66
C GLU A 13 -10.14 8.67 -10.27
N LEU A 14 -10.84 9.11 -9.23
CA LEU A 14 -10.37 8.98 -7.85
C LEU A 14 -10.44 7.52 -7.38
N ASP A 15 -11.43 6.74 -7.84
CA ASP A 15 -11.49 5.29 -7.57
C ASP A 15 -10.27 4.56 -8.15
N THR A 16 -9.92 4.90 -9.39
CA THR A 16 -8.72 4.35 -10.04
C THR A 16 -7.46 4.72 -9.26
N SER A 17 -7.35 5.97 -8.80
CA SER A 17 -6.24 6.42 -7.97
C SER A 17 -6.17 5.68 -6.63
N TYR A 18 -7.32 5.43 -5.98
CA TYR A 18 -7.40 4.64 -4.75
C TYR A 18 -6.87 3.22 -4.95
N ARG A 19 -7.31 2.56 -6.03
CA ARG A 19 -6.90 1.19 -6.35
C ARG A 19 -5.41 1.08 -6.64
N ILE A 20 -4.86 2.00 -7.45
CA ILE A 20 -3.43 2.04 -7.77
C ILE A 20 -2.61 2.23 -6.50
N LEU A 21 -3.00 3.20 -5.67
CA LEU A 21 -2.28 3.54 -4.45
C LEU A 21 -2.30 2.38 -3.44
N ALA A 22 -3.45 1.72 -3.26
CA ALA A 22 -3.58 0.55 -2.41
C ALA A 22 -2.69 -0.62 -2.89
N ASP A 23 -2.66 -0.89 -4.20
CA ASP A 23 -1.85 -1.98 -4.76
C ASP A 23 -0.35 -1.72 -4.65
N HIS A 24 0.08 -0.50 -4.95
CA HIS A 24 1.48 -0.11 -4.79
C HIS A 24 1.93 -0.13 -3.33
N ALA A 25 1.08 0.31 -2.40
CA ALA A 25 1.40 0.23 -0.97
C ALA A 25 1.58 -1.23 -0.51
N ARG A 26 0.69 -2.15 -0.93
CA ARG A 26 0.82 -3.59 -0.65
C ARG A 26 2.12 -4.17 -1.19
N MET A 27 2.43 -3.90 -2.46
CA MET A 27 3.65 -4.40 -3.08
C MET A 27 4.91 -3.81 -2.46
N LEU A 28 4.97 -2.50 -2.21
CA LEU A 28 6.11 -1.84 -1.55
C LEU A 28 6.35 -2.41 -0.16
N THR A 29 5.28 -2.67 0.61
CA THR A 29 5.38 -3.25 1.95
C THR A 29 6.11 -4.59 1.89
N VAL A 30 5.61 -5.52 1.06
CA VAL A 30 6.19 -6.87 0.96
C VAL A 30 7.61 -6.82 0.41
N ALA A 31 7.85 -6.05 -0.66
CA ALA A 31 9.17 -5.91 -1.26
C ALA A 31 10.22 -5.42 -0.25
N ILE A 32 9.91 -4.36 0.49
CA ILE A 32 10.83 -3.80 1.50
C ILE A 32 11.00 -4.78 2.66
N SER A 33 9.94 -5.45 3.10
CA SER A 33 10.01 -6.49 4.13
C SER A 33 10.89 -7.68 3.73
N ASP A 34 10.92 -8.03 2.45
CA ASP A 34 11.77 -9.10 1.89
C ASP A 34 13.21 -8.62 1.60
N GLY A 35 13.55 -7.38 1.94
CA GLY A 35 14.89 -6.80 1.77
C GLY A 35 15.16 -6.16 0.42
N LEU A 36 14.16 -6.07 -0.46
CA LEU A 36 14.28 -5.34 -1.72
C LEU A 36 14.07 -3.84 -1.48
N LEU A 37 15.14 -3.06 -1.66
CA LEU A 37 15.13 -1.62 -1.45
C LEU A 37 15.09 -0.85 -2.76
N PRO A 38 14.49 0.37 -2.78
CA PRO A 38 14.63 1.28 -3.91
C PRO A 38 16.09 1.64 -4.16
N SER A 39 16.51 1.57 -5.42
CA SER A 39 17.89 1.82 -5.84
C SER A 39 17.93 2.27 -7.30
N ASN A 40 19.12 2.46 -7.88
CA ASN A 40 19.29 2.89 -9.27
C ASN A 40 19.42 1.73 -10.27
N ASP A 41 19.56 0.48 -9.79
CA ASP A 41 19.73 -0.71 -10.63
C ASP A 41 18.41 -1.45 -10.88
N ASN A 42 18.31 -2.09 -12.06
CA ASN A 42 17.31 -3.08 -12.46
C ASN A 42 15.96 -3.00 -11.71
N LEU A 43 15.81 -3.83 -10.68
CA LEU A 43 14.58 -4.03 -9.93
C LEU A 43 14.34 -2.91 -8.92
N GLY A 44 15.38 -2.42 -8.25
CA GLY A 44 15.23 -1.31 -7.32
C GLY A 44 14.89 0.01 -8.02
N HIS A 45 15.27 0.19 -9.30
CA HIS A 45 14.79 1.31 -10.11
C HIS A 45 13.27 1.23 -10.36
N LYS A 46 12.74 0.03 -10.60
CA LYS A 46 11.28 -0.19 -10.71
C LYS A 46 10.59 0.09 -9.40
N LEU A 47 11.14 -0.39 -8.28
CA LEU A 47 10.58 -0.13 -6.95
C LEU A 47 10.59 1.37 -6.62
N ARG A 48 11.66 2.08 -6.98
CA ARG A 48 11.78 3.54 -6.89
C ARG A 48 10.70 4.24 -7.72
N SER A 49 10.48 3.81 -8.96
CA SER A 49 9.43 4.36 -9.83
C SER A 49 8.04 4.21 -9.22
N ILE A 50 7.75 3.05 -8.62
CA ILE A 50 6.46 2.80 -7.97
C ILE A 50 6.28 3.67 -6.71
N LEU A 51 7.33 3.82 -5.91
CA LEU A 51 7.33 4.74 -4.76
C LEU A 51 7.06 6.18 -5.20
N HIS A 52 7.72 6.65 -6.26
CA HIS A 52 7.45 7.98 -6.82
C HIS A 52 6.02 8.14 -7.33
N ARG A 53 5.44 7.09 -7.94
CA ARG A 53 4.04 7.11 -8.36
C ARG A 53 3.09 7.25 -7.17
N CYS A 54 3.34 6.55 -6.06
CA CYS A 54 2.56 6.75 -4.82
C CYS A 54 2.68 8.19 -4.29
N ILE A 55 3.90 8.73 -4.26
CA ILE A 55 4.15 10.11 -3.82
C ILE A 55 3.39 11.10 -4.69
N HIS A 56 3.45 10.91 -6.01
CA HIS A 56 2.75 11.75 -6.97
C HIS A 56 1.24 11.68 -6.78
N LEU A 57 0.65 10.47 -6.72
CA LEU A 57 -0.79 10.29 -6.51
C LEU A 57 -1.26 10.90 -5.17
N SER A 58 -0.48 10.73 -4.10
CA SER A 58 -0.78 11.30 -2.78
C SER A 58 -0.99 12.82 -2.87
N ARG A 59 -0.11 13.52 -3.60
CA ARG A 59 -0.17 14.97 -3.74
C ARG A 59 -1.18 15.43 -4.78
N ALA A 60 -1.20 14.77 -5.94
CA ALA A 60 -1.99 15.19 -7.08
C ALA A 60 -3.48 14.88 -6.93
N MET A 61 -3.81 13.70 -6.39
CA MET A 61 -5.19 13.20 -6.33
C MET A 61 -5.82 13.33 -4.93
N PHE A 62 -5.01 13.14 -3.88
CA PHE A 62 -5.52 13.11 -2.50
C PHE A 62 -5.18 14.37 -1.70
N HIS A 63 -4.37 15.27 -2.26
CA HIS A 63 -3.89 16.48 -1.59
C HIS A 63 -3.28 16.20 -0.21
N THR A 64 -2.62 15.04 -0.07
CA THR A 64 -2.01 14.56 1.16
C THR A 64 -0.50 14.45 1.01
N GLU A 65 0.22 14.71 2.08
CA GLU A 65 1.66 14.41 2.09
C GLU A 65 1.93 12.89 2.17
N PRO A 66 2.88 12.37 1.38
CA PRO A 66 3.14 10.92 1.30
C PRO A 66 3.51 10.27 2.63
N HIS A 67 4.21 11.02 3.50
CA HIS A 67 4.65 10.52 4.81
C HIS A 67 3.49 10.31 5.80
N LEU A 68 2.30 10.85 5.52
CA LEU A 68 1.09 10.61 6.31
C LEU A 68 0.30 9.43 5.75
N LEU A 69 0.27 9.29 4.43
CA LEU A 69 -0.61 8.36 3.74
C LEU A 69 0.00 6.95 3.58
N LEU A 70 1.28 6.84 3.22
CA LEU A 70 1.92 5.53 3.04
C LEU A 70 1.95 4.71 4.34
N PRO A 71 2.38 5.23 5.51
CA PRO A 71 2.36 4.45 6.75
C PRO A 71 0.96 3.99 7.15
N ALA A 72 -0.06 4.83 6.92
CA ALA A 72 -1.45 4.46 7.20
C ALA A 72 -1.91 3.28 6.32
N LEU A 73 -1.51 3.26 5.04
CA LEU A 73 -1.83 2.14 4.13
C LEU A 73 -1.08 0.85 4.48
N VAL A 74 0.18 0.95 4.90
CA VAL A 74 0.93 -0.21 5.41
C VAL A 74 0.21 -0.81 6.61
N ASN A 75 -0.16 0.01 7.60
CA ASN A 75 -0.87 -0.45 8.79
C ASN A 75 -2.23 -1.07 8.45
N ALA A 76 -2.98 -0.48 7.52
CA ALA A 76 -4.25 -1.03 7.05
C ALA A 76 -4.06 -2.40 6.37
N THR A 77 -3.00 -2.56 5.58
CA THR A 77 -2.65 -3.82 4.91
C THR A 77 -2.35 -4.91 5.94
N VAL A 78 -1.48 -4.62 6.91
CA VAL A 78 -1.11 -5.57 7.97
C VAL A 78 -2.32 -5.96 8.80
N THR A 79 -3.13 -4.98 9.22
CA THR A 79 -4.37 -5.20 9.98
C THR A 79 -5.34 -6.11 9.21
N SER A 80 -5.49 -5.89 7.91
CA SER A 80 -6.40 -6.69 7.07
C SER A 80 -5.95 -8.15 6.98
N LEU A 81 -4.65 -8.39 6.82
CA LEU A 81 -4.09 -9.75 6.79
C LEU A 81 -4.31 -10.49 8.12
N VAL A 82 -4.02 -9.83 9.24
CA VAL A 82 -4.24 -10.37 10.59
C VAL A 82 -5.71 -10.68 10.82
N THR A 83 -6.60 -9.78 10.41
CA THR A 83 -8.05 -9.97 10.52
C THR A 83 -8.52 -11.21 9.77
N VAL A 84 -8.04 -11.43 8.54
CA VAL A 84 -8.42 -12.62 7.75
C VAL A 84 -7.94 -13.90 8.44
N ILE A 85 -6.70 -13.94 8.93
CA ILE A 85 -6.15 -15.10 9.65
C ILE A 85 -7.03 -15.45 10.86
N HIS A 86 -7.41 -14.45 11.66
CA HIS A 86 -8.26 -14.66 12.83
C HIS A 86 -9.69 -15.06 12.48
N LEU A 87 -10.35 -14.34 11.55
CA LEU A 87 -11.74 -14.59 11.17
C LEU A 87 -11.93 -15.96 10.52
N TRP A 88 -10.95 -16.42 9.75
CA TRP A 88 -11.03 -17.70 9.04
C TRP A 88 -10.45 -18.85 9.85
N GLY A 89 -10.01 -18.60 11.09
CA GLY A 89 -9.41 -19.61 11.96
C GLY A 89 -8.22 -20.31 11.30
N ILE A 90 -7.45 -19.59 10.48
CA ILE A 90 -6.31 -20.16 9.77
C ILE A 90 -5.25 -20.51 10.82
N GLN A 91 -5.10 -21.81 11.08
CA GLN A 91 -4.09 -22.32 11.99
C GLN A 91 -2.90 -22.88 11.21
N ASP A 92 -1.72 -22.65 11.77
CA ASP A 92 -0.50 -23.28 11.29
C ASP A 92 -0.53 -24.78 11.65
N LYS A 93 -0.82 -25.62 10.65
CA LYS A 93 -0.84 -27.09 10.80
C LYS A 93 0.57 -27.71 10.82
N THR A 94 1.63 -26.91 10.74
CA THR A 94 3.02 -27.39 10.63
C THR A 94 3.78 -27.42 11.95
N ARG A 95 3.21 -26.88 13.03
CA ARG A 95 3.72 -27.10 14.39
C ARG A 95 3.12 -28.38 14.98
N PRO A 96 3.95 -29.34 15.44
CA PRO A 96 3.48 -30.55 16.10
C PRO A 96 2.79 -30.25 17.44
#